data_AF-A0A645BSP8-F1
#
_entry.id   AF-A0A645BSP8-F1
#
_cell.length_a   1.000
_cell.length_b   1.000
_cell.length_c   1.000
_cell.angle_alpha   90.00
_cell.angle_beta   90.00
_cell.angle_gamma   90.00
#
_symmetry.space_group_name_H-M   'P 1'
#
loop_
_entity.id
_entity.type
_entity.pdbx_description
1 polymer ?
#
loop_
_entity_poly.entity_id
_entity_poly.type
_entity_poly.pdbx_seq_one_letter_code
_entity_poly.pdbx_strand_id
1 'polypeptide(L)' 'MKELLTKSGVCDYSIFFDHHTNTLFAVQKILREGNSQDLGSNPVVEKWWAYMADIMETNPDNSPVSIELVELFYME' A
#
# COMPACT_ATOMS: atom_id res chain seq x y z
N MET A 1 10.15 6.22 -4.84
CA MET A 1 9.05 5.30 -4.49
C MET A 1 8.87 4.20 -5.52
N LYS A 2 8.52 4.50 -6.78
CA LYS A 2 8.32 3.47 -7.83
C LYS A 2 9.46 2.45 -7.95
N GLU A 3 10.71 2.91 -8.09
CA GLU A 3 11.87 2.01 -8.19
C GLU A 3 12.06 1.13 -6.94
N LEU A 4 11.75 1.66 -5.76
CA LEU A 4 11.86 0.92 -4.50
C LEU A 4 10.84 -0.23 -4.47
N LEU A 5 9.58 0.08 -4.80
CA LEU A 5 8.50 -0.91 -4.88
C LEU A 5 8.82 -2.01 -5.91
N THR A 6 9.33 -1.64 -7.08
CA THR A 6 9.72 -2.62 -8.09
C THR A 6 10.89 -3.49 -7.60
N LYS A 7 11.88 -2.91 -6.90
CA LYS A 7 13.02 -3.66 -6.34
C LYS A 7 12.61 -4.60 -5.20
N SER A 8 11.59 -4.25 -4.43
CA SER A 8 11.01 -5.13 -3.40
C SER A 8 10.10 -6.21 -3.97
N GLY A 9 9.96 -6.29 -5.30
CA GLY A 9 9.16 -7.32 -5.97
C GLY A 9 7.69 -6.98 -6.12
N VAL A 10 7.26 -5.76 -5.77
CA VAL A 10 5.88 -5.29 -5.97
C VAL A 10 5.67 -4.94 -7.44
N CYS A 11 4.67 -5.55 -8.06
CA CYS A 11 4.20 -5.24 -9.42
C CYS A 11 2.68 -5.18 -9.48
N ASP A 12 2.15 -4.69 -10.61
CA ASP A 12 0.69 -4.52 -10.83
C ASP A 12 -0.02 -3.79 -9.68
N TYR A 13 0.65 -2.82 -9.06
CA TYR A 13 0.11 -2.08 -7.90
C TYR A 13 -0.91 -1.03 -8.34
N SER A 14 -2.14 -1.16 -7.84
CA SER A 14 -3.24 -0.23 -8.08
C SER A 14 -3.92 0.14 -6.77
N ILE A 15 -4.40 1.38 -6.68
CA ILE A 15 -5.22 1.88 -5.58
C ILE A 15 -6.50 2.46 -6.17
N PHE A 16 -7.65 2.00 -5.68
CA PHE A 16 -8.98 2.46 -6.07
C PHE A 16 -9.61 3.24 -4.92
N PHE A 17 -10.37 4.28 -5.25
CA PHE A 17 -11.09 5.08 -4.25
C PHE A 17 -12.59 4.91 -4.39
N ASP A 18 -13.23 4.45 -3.33
CA ASP A 18 -14.68 4.46 -3.19
C ASP A 18 -15.14 5.75 -2.49
N HIS A 19 -15.58 6.71 -3.29
CA HIS A 19 -16.08 8.00 -2.84
C HIS A 19 -17.36 7.93 -1.97
N HIS A 20 -18.09 6.81 -1.95
CA HIS A 20 -19.27 6.68 -1.11
C HIS A 20 -18.93 6.37 0.35
N THR A 21 -17.86 5.60 0.56
CA THR A 21 -17.42 5.16 1.88
C THR A 21 -16.12 5.82 2.33
N ASN A 22 -15.47 6.57 1.44
CA ASN A 22 -14.11 7.07 1.57
C ASN A 22 -13.06 5.96 1.75
N THR A 23 -13.32 4.77 1.20
CA THR A 23 -12.41 3.63 1.32
C THR A 23 -11.41 3.60 0.17
N LEU A 24 -10.14 3.36 0.49
CA LEU A 24 -9.11 3.04 -0.50
C LEU A 24 -8.89 1.53 -0.57
N PHE A 25 -8.99 0.96 -1.77
CA PHE A 25 -8.70 -0.45 -2.03
C PHE A 25 -7.36 -0.56 -2.75
N ALA A 26 -6.37 -1.14 -2.09
CA ALA A 26 -5.05 -1.37 -2.65
C ALA A 26 -4.91 -2.84 -3.08
N VAL A 27 -4.53 -3.08 -4.32
CA VAL A 27 -4.21 -4.42 -4.84
C VAL A 27 -2.82 -4.40 -5.48
N GLN A 28 -2.00 -5.38 -5.14
CA GLN A 28 -0.68 -5.54 -5.71
C GLN A 28 -0.34 -7.02 -5.85
N LYS A 29 0.51 -7.34 -6.81
CA LYS A 29 1.18 -8.64 -6.87
C LYS A 29 2.57 -8.50 -6.27
N ILE A 30 3.05 -9.51 -5.56
CA ILE A 30 4.44 -9.58 -5.12
C ILE A 30 5.10 -10.81 -5.75
N LEU A 31 6.21 -10.60 -6.45
CA LEU A 31 6.98 -11.66 -7.13
C LEU A 31 7.96 -12.40 -6.19
N ARG A 32 8.07 -11.98 -4.93
CA ARG A 32 8.96 -12.51 -3.88
C ARG A 32 8.23 -12.50 -2.52
N GLU A 33 8.87 -12.96 -1.46
CA GLU A 33 8.35 -12.84 -0.10
C GLU A 33 8.33 -11.37 0.37
N GLY A 34 7.26 -10.98 1.08
CA GLY A 34 7.03 -9.64 1.64
C GLY A 34 5.87 -8.88 0.98
N ASN A 35 5.48 -7.73 1.52
CA ASN A 35 4.49 -6.82 0.95
C ASN A 35 4.98 -5.35 0.95
N SER A 36 4.15 -4.39 0.49
CA SER A 36 4.54 -2.98 0.45
C SER A 36 4.51 -2.28 1.82
N GLN A 37 3.77 -2.83 2.79
CA GLN A 37 3.67 -2.35 4.17
C GLN A 37 4.93 -2.73 4.98
N ASP A 38 5.55 -3.88 4.68
CA ASP A 38 6.79 -4.34 5.31
C ASP A 38 7.99 -3.42 5.00
N LEU A 39 7.85 -2.55 4.00
CA LEU A 39 8.84 -1.55 3.63
C LEU A 39 8.77 -0.28 4.49
N GLY A 40 7.93 -0.26 5.53
CA GLY A 40 7.71 0.90 6.40
C GLY A 40 8.96 1.48 7.03
N SER A 41 9.99 0.65 7.27
CA SER A 41 11.30 1.10 7.79
C SER A 41 12.18 1.77 6.73
N ASN A 42 11.75 1.81 5.47
CA ASN A 42 12.51 2.47 4.41
C ASN A 42 12.23 3.98 4.41
N PRO A 43 13.25 4.84 4.48
CA PRO A 43 13.06 6.30 4.52
C PRO A 43 12.28 6.89 3.34
N VAL A 44 12.23 6.21 2.20
CA VAL A 44 11.43 6.64 1.03
C VAL A 44 9.94 6.35 1.24
N VAL A 45 9.60 5.27 1.94
CA VAL A 45 8.23 4.89 2.27
C VAL A 45 7.69 5.79 3.38
N GLU A 46 8.48 6.03 4.44
CA GLU A 46 8.12 6.97 5.50
C GLU A 46 7.82 8.37 4.95
N LYS A 47 8.64 8.88 4.02
CA LYS A 47 8.39 10.17 3.36
C LYS A 47 7.11 10.17 2.53
N TRP A 48 6.79 9.05 1.90
CA TRP A 48 5.55 8.91 1.14
C TRP A 48 4.33 8.87 2.06
N TRP A 49 4.42 8.15 3.17
CA TRP A 49 3.39 8.12 4.22
C TRP A 49 3.14 9.49 4.81
N ALA A 50 4.19 10.20 5.22
CA ALA A 50 4.08 11.57 5.72
C ALA A 50 3.47 12.53 4.70
N TYR A 51 3.73 12.34 3.40
CA TYR A 51 3.14 13.15 2.33
C TYR A 51 1.64 12.89 2.14
N MET A 52 1.16 11.68 2.42
CA MET A 52 -0.25 11.30 2.23
C MET A 52 -1.07 11.38 3.53
N ALA A 53 -0.44 11.63 4.67
CA ALA A 53 -1.06 11.62 6.00
C ALA A 53 -2.09 12.74 6.23
N ASP A 54 -2.06 13.80 5.42
CA ASP A 54 -3.03 14.88 5.46
C ASP A 54 -4.38 14.49 4.83
N ILE A 55 -4.40 13.47 3.97
CA ILE A 55 -5.58 13.06 3.19
C ILE A 55 -6.02 11.61 3.43
N MET A 56 -5.40 10.89 4.37
CA MET A 56 -5.74 9.50 4.70
C MET A 56 -5.83 9.28 6.21
N GLU A 57 -6.50 8.22 6.63
CA GLU A 57 -6.45 7.77 8.02
C GLU A 57 -5.12 7.07 8.30
N THR A 58 -4.36 7.54 9.28
CA THR A 58 -3.01 7.06 9.60
C THR A 58 -2.82 6.70 11.06
N ASN A 59 -1.91 5.78 11.32
CA ASN A 59 -1.34 5.50 12.62
C ASN A 59 -0.42 6.66 13.10
N PRO A 60 0.03 6.70 14.37
CA PRO A 60 0.91 7.75 14.89
C PRO A 60 2.27 7.88 14.18
N ASP A 61 2.72 6.87 13.44
CA ASP A 61 3.95 6.86 12.65
C ASP A 61 3.73 7.31 11.18
N ASN A 62 2.54 7.82 10.86
CA ASN A 62 2.04 8.17 9.53
C ASN A 62 1.75 6.98 8.60
N SER A 63 1.96 5.73 9.02
CA SER A 63 1.56 4.58 8.21
C SER A 63 0.03 4.56 8.03
N PRO A 64 -0.48 4.20 6.84
CA PRO A 64 -1.92 4.16 6.61
C PRO A 64 -2.58 3.08 7.45
N VAL A 65 -3.71 3.40 8.09
CA VAL A 65 -4.56 2.37 8.71
C VAL A 65 -5.02 1.43 7.59
N SER A 66 -4.61 0.18 7.67
CA SER A 66 -4.79 -0.80 6.59
C SER A 66 -5.36 -2.09 7.15
N ILE A 67 -6.37 -2.64 6.46
CA ILE A 67 -7.01 -3.91 6.82
C ILE A 67 -6.75 -4.89 5.67
N GLU A 68 -6.22 -6.06 6.01
CA GLU A 68 -5.97 -7.12 5.02
C GLU A 68 -7.29 -7.71 4.51
N LEU A 69 -7.41 -7.84 3.19
CA LEU A 69 -8.53 -8.49 2.55
C LEU A 69 -8.13 -9.90 2.11
N VAL A 70 -8.96 -10.88 2.45
CA VAL A 70 -8.75 -12.27 2.05
C VAL A 70 -9.17 -12.43 0.59
N GLU A 71 -8.24 -12.83 -0.27
CA GLU A 71 -8.56 -13.22 -1.65
C GLU A 71 -9.39 -14.50 -1.65
N LEU A 72 -10.61 -14.44 -2.17
CA LEU A 72 -11.51 -15.60 -2.27
C LEU A 72 -11.54 -16.19 -3.68
N PHE A 73 -11.13 -15.44 -4.70
CA PHE A 73 -11.21 -15.83 -6.11
C PHE A 73 -10.24 -15.02 -6.97
N TYR A 74 -9.65 -15.70 -7.96
CA TYR A 74 -8.83 -15.12 -9.02
C TYR A 74 -9.10 -15.86 -10.34
N MET A 75 -9.12 -15.12 -11.46
CA MET A 75 -9.24 -15.65 -12.82
C MET A 75 -8.21 -14.95 -13.70
N GLU A 76 -7.47 -15.74 -14.49
CA GLU A 76 -6.47 -15.24 -15.45
C GLU A 76 -7.10 -14.57 -16.68
#